data_AF-G7IUJ0-F1
#
_entry.id   AF-G7IUJ0-F1
#
_cell.length_a   1.000
_cell.length_b   1.000
_cell.length_c   1.000
_cell.angle_alpha   90.00
_cell.angle_beta   90.00
_cell.angle_gamma   90.00
#
_symmetry.space_group_name_H-M   'P 1'
#
loop_
_entity.id
_entity.type
_entity.pdbx_description
1 polymer ?
#
loop_
_entity_poly.entity_id
_entity_poly.type
_entity_poly.pdbx_seq_one_letter_code
_entity_poly.pdbx_strand_id
1 'polypeptide(L)'
;MLYLHLKIGCKTSLRCTLYAWCLNFVTVFNERERLMTLQCRFSIDDAKYDDDDGRINRTGTLLIVGATIVMVVIGSGVLSLTLAIAQSRWIKDKKGRKHTKSTSTRSITVQDHHKTKIKQPKAKTKSNMEKTTSQEQPNSGTYVEPQYSGSRIKGDTITLDFVKKMMNDFKEQKYLDRGYASKILLQTKKILKALPSLVDITVPHGKHVTVCGDVHGQFYDLLNIFELNGIPSEENPYLFNGDFVDRGSFSVEVAFTLFAFKCMSPSAMYIARGNHESKSMNKIFGFEGEVRAKLNDKFVKMFAEVFNCLPLAHVINKKVFVVHGGLFSVDGVKLSQIRSINRFCEPPDEGLMHDLLWSDPQPLPGRGPSKRGNRCFCFGEDVTKRFLKDNNLDLVVRSHKSMHKGYEIQHDGKLITVFSAPNYCDKKGNKGAFIRFEAPDLKPNIITFEAVPHPDVKPMAYANNFNRLFS
;
A
#
# COMPACT_ATOMS: atom_id res chain seq x y z
N MET A 1 -8.28 22.37 7.85
CA MET A 1 -9.34 23.10 8.57
C MET A 1 -10.60 22.26 8.57
N LEU A 2 -11.07 21.80 9.73
CA LEU A 2 -12.27 20.99 9.87
C LEU A 2 -13.48 21.93 10.03
N TYR A 3 -14.39 22.00 9.06
CA TYR A 3 -15.67 22.69 9.22
C TYR A 3 -16.67 21.71 9.84
N LEU A 4 -17.04 21.93 11.10
CA LEU A 4 -18.14 21.22 11.74
C LEU A 4 -19.43 22.03 11.52
N HIS A 5 -20.29 21.58 10.59
CA HIS A 5 -21.62 22.15 10.42
C HIS A 5 -22.54 21.61 11.52
N LEU A 6 -22.76 22.40 12.57
CA LEU A 6 -23.80 22.15 13.58
C LEU A 6 -25.10 22.83 13.14
N LYS A 7 -26.08 22.04 12.68
CA LYS A 7 -27.45 22.49 12.43
C LYS A 7 -28.18 22.52 13.77
N ILE A 8 -28.26 23.69 14.40
CA ILE A 8 -29.12 23.90 15.59
C ILE A 8 -30.43 24.48 15.08
N GLY A 9 -31.53 23.74 15.27
CA GLY A 9 -32.86 24.18 14.89
C GLY A 9 -33.33 25.35 15.75
N CYS A 10 -33.29 26.56 15.19
CA CYS A 10 -34.30 27.59 15.38
C CYS A 10 -34.08 28.71 14.35
N LYS A 11 -35.17 29.33 13.89
CA LYS A 11 -35.17 30.38 12.85
C LYS A 11 -34.38 31.61 13.29
N THR A 12 -33.10 31.72 12.92
CA THR A 12 -32.36 32.99 12.71
C THR A 12 -30.96 32.67 12.17
N SER A 13 -30.60 33.27 11.03
CA SER A 13 -29.26 33.18 10.44
C SER A 13 -28.29 34.08 11.20
N LEU A 14 -27.39 33.51 12.01
CA LEU A 14 -26.23 34.22 12.54
C LEU A 14 -24.97 33.74 11.83
N ARG A 15 -24.38 34.62 10.98
CA ARG A 15 -23.00 34.47 10.50
C ARG A 15 -22.06 34.91 11.63
N CYS A 16 -21.34 33.98 12.25
CA CYS A 16 -20.24 34.31 13.16
C CYS A 16 -18.93 33.68 12.66
N THR A 17 -17.96 34.55 12.37
CA THR A 17 -16.58 34.21 12.02
C THR A 17 -15.86 33.72 13.28
N LEU A 18 -15.55 32.41 13.37
CA LEU A 18 -14.88 31.82 14.53
C LEU A 18 -13.36 31.99 14.41
N TYR A 19 -12.77 32.90 15.18
CA TYR A 19 -11.32 32.90 15.46
C TYR A 19 -11.07 31.91 16.60
N ALA A 20 -10.52 30.73 16.29
CA ALA A 20 -10.19 29.72 17.30
C ALA A 20 -8.84 30.03 17.96
N TRP A 21 -8.85 30.36 19.26
CA TRP A 21 -7.67 30.34 20.13
C TRP A 21 -7.87 29.29 21.23
N CYS A 22 -6.87 28.40 21.38
CA CYS A 22 -6.69 27.36 22.42
C CYS A 22 -7.65 26.14 22.41
N LEU A 23 -7.29 25.10 21.65
CA LEU A 23 -7.70 23.70 21.92
C LEU A 23 -6.64 23.04 22.82
N ASN A 24 -7.02 22.65 24.04
CA ASN A 24 -6.22 21.74 24.86
C ASN A 24 -6.94 20.38 24.93
N PHE A 25 -6.28 19.33 24.43
CA PHE A 25 -6.71 17.94 24.60
C PHE A 25 -6.03 17.35 25.83
N VAL A 26 -6.80 16.75 26.74
CA VAL A 26 -6.26 15.96 27.84
C VAL A 26 -6.79 14.55 27.71
N THR A 27 -5.86 13.59 27.59
CA THR A 27 -6.13 12.16 27.60
C THR A 27 -5.83 11.63 29.00
N VAL A 28 -6.81 11.05 29.67
CA VAL A 28 -6.61 10.40 30.98
C VAL A 28 -6.90 8.91 30.81
N PHE A 29 -5.90 8.08 31.10
CA PHE A 29 -6.02 6.63 31.09
C PHE A 29 -6.02 6.11 32.52
N ASN A 30 -7.09 5.42 32.92
CA ASN A 30 -7.16 4.77 34.23
C ASN A 30 -6.95 3.26 34.05
N GLU A 31 -5.76 2.78 34.41
CA GLU A 31 -5.37 1.36 34.26
C GLU A 31 -6.24 0.41 35.07
N ARG A 32 -6.79 0.83 36.22
CA ARG A 32 -7.62 -0.03 37.06
C ARG A 32 -9.02 -0.30 36.47
N GLU A 33 -9.56 0.64 35.71
CA GLU A 33 -10.93 0.56 35.17
C GLU A 33 -10.98 0.38 33.64
N ARG A 34 -9.83 0.29 32.96
CA ARG A 34 -9.72 0.25 31.48
C ARG A 34 -10.54 1.34 30.77
N LEU A 35 -10.58 2.52 31.37
CA LEU A 35 -11.30 3.69 30.87
C LEU A 35 -10.34 4.63 30.13
N MET A 36 -10.73 5.05 28.93
CA MET A 36 -10.06 6.11 28.20
C MET A 36 -11.01 7.30 28.03
N THR A 37 -10.65 8.42 28.63
CA THR A 37 -11.47 9.64 28.59
C THR A 37 -10.76 10.70 27.76
N LEU A 38 -11.44 11.23 26.74
CA LEU A 38 -10.98 12.36 25.94
C LEU A 38 -11.80 13.58 26.30
N GLN A 39 -11.16 14.59 26.91
CA GLN A 39 -11.82 15.86 27.22
C GLN A 39 -11.37 16.96 26.26
N CYS A 40 -12.35 17.63 25.64
CA CYS A 40 -12.13 18.87 24.91
C CYS A 40 -12.79 20.03 25.66
N ARG A 41 -12.03 21.11 25.86
CA ARG A 41 -12.55 22.34 26.45
C ARG A 41 -12.55 23.44 25.40
N PHE A 42 -13.69 24.09 25.23
CA PHE A 42 -13.85 25.24 24.34
C PHE A 42 -14.36 26.42 25.17
N SER A 43 -13.62 27.53 25.15
CA SER A 43 -14.10 28.79 25.72
C SER A 43 -14.52 29.70 24.58
N ILE A 44 -15.78 30.12 24.56
CA ILE A 44 -16.24 31.16 23.65
C ILE A 44 -16.33 32.43 24.48
N ASP A 45 -15.32 33.28 24.34
CA ASP A 45 -15.29 34.61 24.94
C ASP A 45 -15.75 35.66 23.91
N ASP A 46 -16.42 36.69 24.43
CA ASP A 46 -16.84 37.95 23.80
C ASP A 46 -18.25 38.02 23.18
N ALA A 47 -19.22 38.35 24.03
CA ALA A 47 -20.31 39.27 23.69
C ALA A 47 -20.35 40.41 24.71
N LYS A 48 -20.31 41.66 24.22
CA LYS A 48 -20.63 42.86 25.01
C LYS A 48 -22.14 43.07 24.94
N TYR A 49 -22.76 43.34 26.08
CA TYR A 49 -24.14 43.82 26.13
C TYR A 49 -24.15 45.08 26.98
N ASP A 50 -24.91 46.08 26.54
CA ASP A 50 -25.28 47.24 27.35
C ASP A 50 -26.56 46.88 28.12
N ASP A 51 -26.53 47.04 29.44
CA ASP A 51 -27.75 47.14 30.23
C ASP A 51 -28.33 48.56 30.04
N ASP A 52 -29.65 48.75 30.21
CA ASP A 52 -30.39 50.02 29.97
C ASP A 52 -29.84 51.24 30.77
N ASP A 53 -28.90 51.03 31.70
CA ASP A 53 -28.19 52.06 32.48
C ASP A 53 -26.80 52.43 31.92
N GLY A 54 -26.45 52.01 30.70
CA GLY A 54 -25.22 52.43 29.99
C GLY A 54 -23.91 51.88 30.57
N ARG A 55 -23.91 50.65 31.11
CA ARG A 55 -22.72 50.00 31.70
C ARG A 55 -22.31 48.73 30.94
N ILE A 56 -21.09 48.71 30.39
CA ILE A 56 -20.52 47.58 29.63
C ILE A 56 -20.06 46.46 30.58
N ASN A 57 -20.72 45.29 30.53
CA ASN A 57 -20.26 44.07 31.20
C ASN A 57 -19.82 43.01 30.17
N ARG A 58 -18.67 42.35 30.38
CA ARG A 58 -18.23 41.22 29.53
C ARG A 58 -18.86 39.91 30.01
N THR A 59 -19.54 39.21 29.11
CA THR A 59 -20.09 37.88 29.36
C THR A 59 -19.39 36.84 28.50
N GLY A 60 -19.23 35.62 29.03
CA GLY A 60 -18.58 34.52 28.34
C GLY A 60 -19.26 33.19 28.63
N THR A 61 -19.19 32.26 27.67
CA THR A 61 -19.74 30.90 27.80
C THR A 61 -18.61 29.89 27.69
N LEU A 62 -18.44 29.07 28.72
CA LEU A 62 -17.54 27.94 28.69
C LEU A 62 -18.31 26.68 28.31
N LEU A 63 -17.90 26.02 27.23
CA LEU A 63 -18.45 24.75 26.80
C LEU A 63 -17.41 23.65 27.02
N ILE A 64 -17.73 22.69 27.88
CA ILE A 64 -16.89 21.51 28.11
C ILE A 64 -17.59 20.33 27.45
N VAL A 65 -16.91 19.70 26.49
CA VAL A 65 -17.38 18.50 25.82
C VAL A 65 -16.46 17.36 26.21
N GLY A 66 -16.97 16.44 27.03
CA GLY A 66 -16.28 15.21 27.42
C GLY A 66 -16.84 14.03 26.65
N ALA A 67 -15.98 13.26 26.01
CA ALA A 67 -16.33 11.95 25.46
C ALA A 67 -15.63 10.87 26.30
N THR A 68 -16.43 9.99 26.91
CA THR A 68 -15.92 8.84 27.65
C THR A 68 -16.21 7.58 26.86
N ILE A 69 -15.16 6.83 26.51
CA ILE A 69 -15.28 5.52 25.87
C ILE A 69 -15.07 4.48 26.95
N VAL A 70 -16.13 3.72 27.26
CA VAL A 70 -16.06 2.61 28.21
C VAL A 70 -15.87 1.31 27.41
N MET A 71 -14.68 0.71 27.53
CA MET A 71 -14.37 -0.61 26.99
C MET A 71 -14.38 -1.64 28.13
N VAL A 72 -15.54 -2.26 28.39
CA VAL A 72 -15.60 -3.36 29.36
C VAL A 72 -15.08 -4.63 28.71
N VAL A 73 -13.85 -5.02 29.03
CA VAL A 73 -13.26 -6.28 28.56
C VAL A 73 -13.64 -7.41 29.51
N ILE A 74 -14.88 -7.89 29.40
CA ILE A 74 -15.26 -9.20 29.93
C ILE A 74 -16.19 -9.89 28.91
N GLY A 75 -15.62 -10.82 28.14
CA GLY A 75 -16.31 -11.97 27.53
C GLY A 75 -17.38 -11.76 26.45
N SER A 76 -17.98 -10.58 26.32
CA SER A 76 -19.02 -10.29 25.32
C SER A 76 -19.13 -8.78 25.12
N GLY A 77 -18.65 -8.31 23.97
CA GLY A 77 -18.41 -6.90 23.68
C GLY A 77 -19.66 -6.03 23.69
N VAL A 78 -19.70 -5.10 24.63
CA VAL A 78 -20.57 -3.92 24.57
C VAL A 78 -19.66 -2.70 24.58
N LEU A 79 -19.60 -1.98 23.45
CA LEU A 79 -19.08 -0.62 23.44
C LEU A 79 -20.21 0.31 23.88
N SER A 80 -19.98 1.09 24.93
CA SER A 80 -20.85 2.20 25.29
C SER A 80 -20.08 3.50 25.10
N LEU A 81 -20.60 4.37 24.24
CA LEU A 81 -20.09 5.72 24.06
C LEU A 81 -21.02 6.69 24.80
N THR A 82 -20.47 7.38 25.80
CA THR A 82 -21.21 8.41 26.53
C THR A 82 -20.61 9.77 26.22
N LEU A 83 -21.41 10.65 25.62
CA LEU A 83 -21.06 12.04 25.37
C LEU A 83 -21.70 12.91 26.45
N ALA A 84 -20.89 13.64 27.21
CA ALA A 84 -21.35 14.60 28.20
C ALA A 84 -20.99 16.03 27.76
N ILE A 85 -22.00 16.89 27.68
CA ILE A 85 -21.84 18.31 27.35
C ILE A 85 -22.24 19.10 28.59
N ALA A 86 -21.28 19.84 29.14
CA ALA A 86 -21.52 20.79 30.22
C ALA A 86 -21.34 22.22 29.68
N GLN A 87 -22.31 23.07 29.92
CA GLN A 87 -22.29 24.48 29.54
C GLN A 87 -22.40 25.33 30.80
N SER A 88 -21.41 26.19 31.04
CA SER A 88 -21.42 27.14 32.15
C SER A 88 -21.31 28.57 31.61
N ARG A 89 -22.21 29.44 32.07
CA ARG A 89 -22.20 30.88 31.75
C ARG A 89 -21.59 31.67 32.90
N TRP A 90 -20.76 32.68 32.57
CA TRP A 90 -20.07 33.50 33.56
C TRP A 90 -20.14 34.98 33.20
N ILE A 91 -20.11 35.85 34.21
CA ILE A 91 -20.01 37.31 34.08
C ILE A 91 -18.78 37.79 34.84
N LYS A 92 -18.03 38.75 34.28
CA LYS A 92 -16.95 39.41 35.03
C LYS A 92 -17.48 40.65 35.75
N ASP A 93 -17.14 40.78 37.04
CA ASP A 93 -17.38 42.03 37.80
C ASP A 93 -16.41 43.14 37.37
N LYS A 94 -16.64 44.36 37.86
CA LYS A 94 -15.79 45.55 37.58
C LYS A 94 -14.32 45.39 37.98
N LYS A 95 -13.98 44.39 38.81
CA LYS A 95 -12.60 44.06 39.23
C LYS A 95 -12.01 42.90 38.42
N GLY A 96 -12.71 42.44 37.38
CA GLY A 96 -12.28 41.37 36.49
C GLY A 96 -12.53 39.95 37.00
N ARG A 97 -13.23 39.77 38.14
CA ARG A 97 -13.50 38.45 38.75
C ARG A 97 -14.69 37.78 38.07
N LYS A 98 -14.55 36.51 37.68
CA LYS A 98 -15.59 35.71 37.02
C LYS A 98 -16.58 35.15 38.06
N HIS A 99 -17.87 35.39 37.85
CA HIS A 99 -18.99 34.84 38.63
C HIS A 99 -19.84 33.93 37.73
N THR A 100 -20.11 32.71 38.18
CA THR A 100 -20.96 31.73 37.46
C THR A 100 -22.43 32.13 37.58
N LYS A 101 -23.14 32.26 36.45
CA LYS A 101 -24.58 32.57 36.44
C LYS A 101 -25.45 31.32 36.38
N SER A 102 -25.06 30.33 35.56
CA SER A 102 -25.79 29.07 35.46
C SER A 102 -24.92 27.97 34.84
N THR A 103 -25.19 26.73 35.21
CA THR A 103 -24.57 25.53 34.63
C THR A 103 -25.67 24.57 34.20
N SER A 104 -25.62 24.09 32.96
CA SER A 104 -26.47 23.00 32.47
C SER A 104 -25.60 21.85 31.96
N THR A 105 -26.02 20.62 32.25
CA THR A 105 -25.31 19.41 31.81
C THR A 105 -26.28 18.50 31.09
N ARG A 106 -25.87 17.96 29.95
CA ARG A 106 -26.64 17.01 29.17
C ARG A 106 -25.74 15.84 28.75
N SER A 107 -26.16 14.62 29.04
CA SER A 107 -25.47 13.41 28.63
C SER A 107 -26.30 12.64 27.60
N ILE A 108 -25.62 12.04 26.62
CA ILE A 108 -26.21 11.16 25.62
C ILE A 108 -25.37 9.88 25.63
N THR A 109 -26.02 8.74 25.89
CA THR A 109 -25.38 7.43 25.89
C THR A 109 -25.87 6.62 24.69
N VAL A 110 -24.95 6.10 23.89
CA VAL A 110 -25.25 5.18 22.78
C VAL A 110 -24.68 3.81 23.15
N GLN A 111 -25.54 2.79 23.24
CA GLN A 111 -25.18 1.39 23.48
C GLN A 111 -25.48 0.57 22.23
N ASP A 112 -24.51 -0.20 21.76
CA ASP A 112 -24.71 -1.16 20.69
C ASP A 112 -25.17 -2.51 21.27
N HIS A 113 -26.33 -3.00 20.83
CA HIS A 113 -26.95 -4.23 21.33
C HIS A 113 -27.21 -5.22 20.18
N HIS A 114 -26.14 -5.75 19.58
CA HIS A 114 -26.27 -6.91 18.70
C HIS A 114 -26.27 -8.23 19.52
N LYS A 115 -27.48 -8.73 19.82
CA LYS A 115 -27.70 -10.11 20.29
C LYS A 115 -27.55 -11.09 19.12
N THR A 116 -26.46 -11.87 19.08
CA THR A 116 -26.40 -13.12 18.31
C THR A 116 -26.51 -14.30 19.26
N LYS A 117 -27.62 -15.06 19.18
CA LYS A 117 -27.85 -16.29 19.95
C LYS A 117 -26.90 -17.38 19.44
N ILE A 118 -25.88 -17.73 20.23
CA ILE A 118 -25.12 -18.98 20.06
C ILE A 118 -25.60 -19.93 21.17
N LYS A 119 -26.31 -20.99 20.80
CA LYS A 119 -26.60 -22.12 21.71
C LYS A 119 -25.32 -22.97 21.84
N GLN A 120 -24.79 -23.08 23.06
CA GLN A 120 -23.76 -24.07 23.40
C GLN A 120 -24.39 -25.47 23.51
N PRO A 121 -23.78 -26.53 22.94
CA PRO A 121 -24.09 -27.89 23.34
C PRO A 121 -23.22 -28.32 24.53
N LYS A 122 -23.88 -28.90 25.55
CA LYS A 122 -23.27 -29.51 26.73
C LYS A 122 -22.61 -30.85 26.38
N ALA A 123 -21.45 -31.10 26.99
CA ALA A 123 -20.74 -32.36 26.94
C ALA A 123 -21.57 -33.51 27.54
N LYS A 124 -21.65 -34.65 26.83
CA LYS A 124 -21.90 -35.97 27.40
C LYS A 124 -21.06 -37.01 26.66
N THR A 125 -20.27 -37.72 27.46
CA THR A 125 -19.48 -38.90 27.12
C THR A 125 -20.39 -40.02 26.62
N LYS A 126 -20.04 -40.65 25.49
CA LYS A 126 -20.27 -42.08 25.23
C LYS A 126 -19.38 -42.53 24.07
N SER A 127 -18.62 -43.59 24.36
CA SER A 127 -17.81 -44.38 23.44
C SER A 127 -18.65 -44.97 22.31
N ASN A 128 -18.10 -45.00 21.09
CA ASN A 128 -18.20 -46.14 20.19
C ASN A 128 -17.11 -46.02 19.10
N MET A 129 -16.30 -47.08 18.98
CA MET A 129 -15.48 -47.40 17.82
C MET A 129 -16.40 -47.60 16.61
N GLU A 130 -16.05 -47.04 15.44
CA GLU A 130 -16.04 -47.81 14.19
C GLU A 130 -15.37 -47.07 13.01
N LYS A 131 -14.37 -47.78 12.46
CA LYS A 131 -13.95 -47.92 11.05
C LYS A 131 -13.65 -46.65 10.23
N THR A 132 -12.35 -46.42 10.12
CA THR A 132 -11.70 -45.68 9.04
C THR A 132 -11.95 -46.38 7.70
N THR A 133 -12.77 -45.78 6.85
CA THR A 133 -12.78 -46.10 5.41
C THR A 133 -12.20 -44.90 4.68
N SER A 134 -11.01 -45.10 4.13
CA SER A 134 -10.36 -44.24 3.16
C SER A 134 -11.30 -43.97 1.99
N GLN A 135 -11.71 -42.71 1.81
CA GLN A 135 -12.23 -42.23 0.54
C GLN A 135 -11.21 -41.27 -0.06
N GLU A 136 -10.50 -41.77 -1.08
CA GLU A 136 -9.86 -40.95 -2.09
C GLU A 136 -10.91 -40.01 -2.70
N GLN A 137 -10.65 -38.70 -2.65
CA GLN A 137 -11.42 -37.72 -3.40
C GLN A 137 -10.86 -37.65 -4.84
N PRO A 138 -11.66 -37.94 -5.88
CA PRO A 138 -11.21 -37.83 -7.26
C PRO A 138 -11.36 -36.40 -7.80
N ASN A 139 -10.35 -35.98 -8.58
CA ASN A 139 -10.26 -34.83 -9.48
C ASN A 139 -10.46 -33.39 -8.92
N SER A 140 -9.33 -32.68 -8.89
CA SER A 140 -9.15 -31.23 -8.74
C SER A 140 -9.67 -30.41 -9.94
N GLY A 141 -10.92 -30.62 -10.33
CA GLY A 141 -11.59 -29.78 -11.33
C GLY A 141 -11.88 -28.41 -10.73
N THR A 142 -11.23 -27.36 -11.25
CA THR A 142 -11.58 -25.99 -10.89
C THR A 142 -12.99 -25.73 -11.42
N TYR A 143 -14.01 -25.62 -10.55
CA TYR A 143 -15.37 -25.36 -10.99
C TYR A 143 -15.44 -23.96 -11.60
N VAL A 144 -15.71 -23.90 -12.90
CA VAL A 144 -15.90 -22.67 -13.66
C VAL A 144 -17.31 -22.69 -14.24
N GLU A 145 -18.04 -21.61 -14.06
CA GLU A 145 -19.41 -21.51 -14.54
C GLU A 145 -19.50 -21.77 -16.06
N PRO A 146 -20.49 -22.53 -16.55
CA PRO A 146 -20.64 -22.83 -17.98
C PRO A 146 -20.74 -21.58 -18.86
N GLN A 147 -21.38 -20.52 -18.35
CA GLN A 147 -21.56 -19.23 -19.01
C GLN A 147 -20.28 -18.38 -19.14
N TYR A 148 -19.18 -18.77 -18.46
CA TYR A 148 -17.94 -18.00 -18.52
C TYR A 148 -17.27 -18.12 -19.90
N SER A 149 -17.20 -17.02 -20.64
CA SER A 149 -16.61 -16.96 -21.99
C SER A 149 -15.17 -16.40 -22.01
N GLY A 150 -14.61 -16.11 -20.83
CA GLY A 150 -13.24 -15.59 -20.70
C GLY A 150 -12.16 -16.66 -20.91
N SER A 151 -10.92 -16.28 -20.65
CA SER A 151 -9.74 -17.14 -20.82
C SER A 151 -9.78 -18.36 -19.91
N ARG A 152 -9.48 -19.53 -20.48
CA ARG A 152 -9.56 -20.82 -19.78
C ARG A 152 -8.21 -21.53 -19.77
N ILE A 153 -7.74 -21.93 -18.60
CA ILE A 153 -6.54 -22.76 -18.45
C ILE A 153 -6.94 -24.21 -18.76
N LYS A 154 -6.35 -24.81 -19.79
CA LYS A 154 -6.54 -26.22 -20.13
C LYS A 154 -5.53 -27.07 -19.35
N GLY A 155 -6.01 -28.00 -18.52
CA GLY A 155 -5.13 -28.81 -17.66
C GLY A 155 -4.42 -27.96 -16.61
N ASP A 156 -3.16 -28.31 -16.30
CA ASP A 156 -2.36 -27.65 -15.26
C ASP A 156 -1.34 -26.62 -15.75
N THR A 157 -1.18 -26.50 -17.07
CA THR A 157 -0.15 -25.65 -17.65
C THR A 157 -0.74 -24.32 -18.13
N ILE A 158 -0.10 -23.23 -17.73
CA ILE A 158 -0.40 -21.89 -18.25
C ILE A 158 0.34 -21.73 -19.58
N THR A 159 -0.40 -21.64 -20.68
CA THR A 159 0.15 -21.55 -22.04
C THR A 159 0.17 -20.12 -22.55
N LEU A 160 0.99 -19.86 -23.57
CA LEU A 160 1.05 -18.55 -24.21
C LEU A 160 -0.31 -18.10 -24.77
N ASP A 161 -1.07 -19.01 -25.36
CA ASP A 161 -2.42 -18.71 -25.89
C ASP A 161 -3.38 -18.28 -24.79
N PHE A 162 -3.31 -18.92 -23.61
CA PHE A 162 -4.08 -18.49 -22.46
C PHE A 162 -3.67 -17.07 -22.02
N VAL A 163 -2.37 -16.79 -21.90
CA VAL A 163 -1.89 -15.46 -21.47
C VAL A 163 -2.29 -14.38 -22.47
N LYS A 164 -2.15 -14.64 -23.78
CA LYS A 164 -2.59 -13.72 -24.85
C LYS A 164 -4.10 -13.45 -24.77
N LYS A 165 -4.92 -14.49 -24.61
CA LYS A 165 -6.36 -14.32 -24.46
C LYS A 165 -6.71 -13.56 -23.18
N MET A 166 -6.05 -13.86 -22.06
CA MET A 166 -6.25 -13.17 -20.79
C MET A 166 -5.92 -11.69 -20.89
N MET A 167 -4.80 -11.32 -21.53
CA MET A 167 -4.46 -9.92 -21.79
C MET A 167 -5.51 -9.22 -22.65
N ASN A 168 -6.06 -9.88 -23.67
CA ASN A 168 -7.14 -9.32 -24.48
C ASN A 168 -8.43 -9.14 -23.67
N ASP A 169 -8.80 -10.15 -22.88
CA ASP A 169 -9.97 -10.08 -22.00
C ASP A 169 -9.83 -8.89 -21.01
N PHE A 170 -8.64 -8.68 -20.42
CA PHE A 170 -8.37 -7.52 -19.56
C PHE A 170 -8.38 -6.19 -20.32
N LYS A 171 -7.89 -6.14 -21.57
CA LYS A 171 -7.95 -4.95 -22.44
C LYS A 171 -9.40 -4.55 -22.72
N GLU A 172 -10.31 -5.53 -22.77
CA GLU A 172 -11.76 -5.36 -22.92
C GLU A 172 -12.50 -5.20 -21.57
N GLN A 173 -11.78 -5.02 -20.46
CA GLN A 173 -12.33 -4.90 -19.09
C GLN A 173 -13.16 -6.10 -18.63
N LYS A 174 -12.88 -7.29 -19.16
CA LYS A 174 -13.45 -8.57 -18.68
C LYS A 174 -12.67 -9.09 -17.48
N TYR A 175 -13.29 -9.97 -16.71
CA TYR A 175 -12.69 -10.55 -15.51
C TYR A 175 -12.07 -11.94 -15.77
N LEU A 176 -11.03 -12.26 -14.99
CA LEU A 176 -10.50 -13.61 -14.88
C LEU A 176 -11.34 -14.40 -13.86
N ASP A 177 -11.75 -15.62 -14.22
CA ASP A 177 -12.47 -16.49 -13.30
C ASP A 177 -11.65 -16.76 -12.02
N ARG A 178 -12.33 -16.79 -10.87
CA ARG A 178 -11.70 -16.92 -9.55
C ARG A 178 -10.96 -18.25 -9.38
N GLY A 179 -11.41 -19.30 -10.05
CA GLY A 179 -10.73 -20.58 -10.10
C GLY A 179 -9.34 -20.47 -10.73
N TYR A 180 -9.27 -19.88 -11.94
CA TYR A 180 -8.00 -19.66 -12.63
C TYR A 180 -7.11 -18.64 -11.90
N ALA A 181 -7.70 -17.57 -11.35
CA ALA A 181 -6.99 -16.62 -10.50
C ALA A 181 -6.31 -17.31 -9.30
N SER A 182 -7.03 -18.22 -8.62
CA SER A 182 -6.48 -18.99 -7.50
C SER A 182 -5.33 -19.89 -7.97
N LYS A 183 -5.48 -20.53 -9.13
CA LYS A 183 -4.46 -21.40 -9.72
C LYS A 183 -3.16 -20.66 -10.01
N ILE A 184 -3.25 -19.49 -10.66
CA ILE A 184 -2.09 -18.63 -10.98
C ILE A 184 -1.37 -18.23 -9.68
N LEU A 185 -2.09 -17.78 -8.65
CA LEU A 185 -1.47 -17.35 -7.39
C LEU A 185 -0.79 -18.50 -6.65
N LEU A 186 -1.42 -19.68 -6.59
CA LEU A 186 -0.84 -20.85 -5.93
C LEU A 186 0.43 -21.34 -6.63
N GLN A 187 0.42 -21.39 -7.96
CA GLN A 187 1.58 -21.77 -8.76
C GLN A 187 2.70 -20.74 -8.64
N THR A 188 2.36 -19.44 -8.70
CA THR A 188 3.32 -18.34 -8.50
C THR A 188 3.97 -18.42 -7.12
N LYS A 189 3.18 -18.61 -6.06
CA LYS A 189 3.68 -18.80 -4.69
C LYS A 189 4.68 -19.94 -4.62
N LYS A 190 4.37 -21.09 -5.23
CA LYS A 190 5.26 -22.26 -5.26
C LYS A 190 6.59 -21.93 -5.94
N ILE A 191 6.56 -21.26 -7.10
CA ILE A 191 7.76 -20.86 -7.85
C ILE A 191 8.59 -19.88 -7.03
N LEU A 192 7.99 -18.78 -6.56
CA LEU A 192 8.70 -17.71 -5.86
C LEU A 192 9.28 -18.16 -4.51
N LYS A 193 8.58 -19.05 -3.78
CA LYS A 193 9.06 -19.57 -2.50
C LYS A 193 10.34 -20.40 -2.64
N ALA A 194 10.55 -21.05 -3.79
CA ALA A 194 11.76 -21.82 -4.06
C ALA A 194 12.97 -20.95 -4.42
N LEU A 195 12.76 -19.67 -4.75
CA LEU A 195 13.84 -18.76 -5.12
C LEU A 195 14.58 -18.20 -3.90
N PRO A 196 15.89 -17.89 -4.02
CA PRO A 196 16.61 -17.13 -3.02
C PRO A 196 16.11 -15.68 -2.93
N SER A 197 16.48 -14.96 -1.87
CA SER A 197 16.11 -13.55 -1.70
C SER A 197 16.86 -12.61 -2.63
N LEU A 198 18.04 -13.04 -3.11
CA LEU A 198 18.78 -12.45 -4.22
C LEU A 198 18.89 -13.48 -5.34
N VAL A 199 18.36 -13.16 -6.51
CA VAL A 199 18.34 -14.05 -7.69
C VAL A 199 19.44 -13.65 -8.67
N ASP A 200 20.29 -14.59 -9.02
CA ASP A 200 21.30 -14.40 -10.06
C ASP A 200 20.70 -14.73 -11.44
N ILE A 201 20.75 -13.76 -12.36
CA ILE A 201 20.30 -13.91 -13.75
C ILE A 201 21.54 -14.05 -14.62
N THR A 202 21.63 -15.14 -15.39
CA THR A 202 22.69 -15.33 -16.38
C THR A 202 22.12 -15.10 -17.78
N VAL A 203 22.65 -14.11 -18.46
CA VAL A 203 22.35 -13.74 -19.85
C VAL A 203 23.49 -14.24 -20.73
N PRO A 204 23.24 -15.25 -21.59
CA PRO A 204 24.25 -15.77 -22.51
C PRO A 204 24.71 -14.74 -23.53
N HIS A 205 25.89 -14.94 -24.11
CA HIS A 205 26.44 -14.06 -25.16
C HIS A 205 25.45 -13.91 -26.33
N GLY A 206 25.22 -12.66 -26.79
CA GLY A 206 24.27 -12.35 -27.87
C GLY A 206 22.80 -12.47 -27.47
N LYS A 207 22.50 -12.65 -26.18
CA LYS A 207 21.15 -12.57 -25.61
C LYS A 207 21.02 -11.30 -24.78
N HIS A 208 19.78 -10.90 -24.51
CA HIS A 208 19.46 -9.72 -23.71
C HIS A 208 18.46 -10.01 -22.60
N VAL A 209 18.33 -9.06 -21.69
CA VAL A 209 17.24 -8.98 -20.70
C VAL A 209 16.74 -7.54 -20.62
N THR A 210 15.43 -7.36 -20.47
CA THR A 210 14.81 -6.05 -20.29
C THR A 210 14.46 -5.82 -18.82
N VAL A 211 14.88 -4.68 -18.26
CA VAL A 211 14.55 -4.25 -16.90
C VAL A 211 13.52 -3.11 -16.98
N CYS A 212 12.36 -3.34 -16.38
CA CYS A 212 11.30 -2.35 -16.18
C CYS A 212 11.29 -1.90 -14.71
N GLY A 213 10.99 -0.64 -14.46
CA GLY A 213 10.71 -0.13 -13.12
C GLY A 213 9.23 -0.26 -12.76
N ASP A 214 8.77 0.67 -11.93
CA ASP A 214 7.40 0.73 -11.42
C ASP A 214 6.39 0.85 -12.57
N VAL A 215 5.27 0.15 -12.45
CA VAL A 215 4.13 0.18 -13.41
C VAL A 215 2.85 0.65 -12.73
N HIS A 216 2.70 0.43 -11.42
CA HIS A 216 1.62 0.96 -10.59
C HIS A 216 0.22 0.78 -11.19
N GLY A 217 -0.13 -0.44 -11.60
CA GLY A 217 -1.46 -0.76 -12.11
C GLY A 217 -1.86 -0.03 -13.40
N GLN A 218 -0.90 0.49 -14.18
CA GLN A 218 -1.14 1.04 -15.52
C GLN A 218 -1.10 -0.09 -16.57
N PHE A 219 -2.16 -0.91 -16.60
CA PHE A 219 -2.23 -2.11 -17.45
C PHE A 219 -2.07 -1.83 -18.94
N TYR A 220 -2.64 -0.74 -19.44
CA TYR A 220 -2.58 -0.40 -20.87
C TYR A 220 -1.16 0.00 -21.30
N ASP A 221 -0.43 0.69 -20.42
CA ASP A 221 0.99 0.99 -20.64
C ASP A 221 1.87 -0.26 -20.55
N LEU A 222 1.52 -1.22 -19.68
CA LEU A 222 2.17 -2.54 -19.67
C LEU A 222 2.02 -3.26 -21.03
N LEU A 223 0.82 -3.22 -21.62
CA LEU A 223 0.61 -3.77 -22.96
C LEU A 223 1.44 -3.02 -24.01
N ASN A 224 1.52 -1.69 -23.92
CA ASN A 224 2.37 -0.89 -24.80
C ASN A 224 3.86 -1.28 -24.69
N ILE A 225 4.37 -1.56 -23.49
CA ILE A 225 5.75 -2.08 -23.32
C ILE A 225 5.94 -3.39 -24.11
N PHE A 226 4.97 -4.31 -24.06
CA PHE A 226 5.04 -5.56 -24.79
C PHE A 226 4.83 -5.41 -26.31
N GLU A 227 4.07 -4.41 -26.75
CA GLU A 227 3.94 -4.06 -28.17
C GLU A 227 5.25 -3.47 -28.71
N LEU A 228 5.92 -2.59 -27.94
CA LEU A 228 7.17 -1.95 -28.34
C LEU A 228 8.39 -2.87 -28.26
N ASN A 229 8.48 -3.72 -27.24
CA ASN A 229 9.67 -4.50 -26.93
C ASN A 229 9.47 -6.02 -27.07
N GLY A 230 8.29 -6.44 -27.54
CA GLY A 230 7.91 -7.84 -27.68
C GLY A 230 7.46 -8.47 -26.36
N ILE A 231 6.64 -9.52 -26.46
CA ILE A 231 6.12 -10.23 -25.29
C ILE A 231 7.23 -11.01 -24.55
N PRO A 232 7.06 -11.26 -23.24
CA PRO A 232 7.97 -12.11 -22.48
C PRO A 232 8.06 -13.52 -23.05
N SER A 233 9.29 -13.98 -23.27
CA SER A 233 9.63 -15.34 -23.70
C SER A 233 11.03 -15.69 -23.19
N GLU A 234 11.47 -16.93 -23.37
CA GLU A 234 12.84 -17.34 -23.00
C GLU A 234 13.91 -16.54 -23.78
N GLU A 235 13.58 -16.13 -25.00
CA GLU A 235 14.42 -15.30 -25.87
C GLU A 235 14.28 -13.80 -25.61
N ASN A 236 13.26 -13.39 -24.85
CA ASN A 236 12.99 -12.00 -24.50
C ASN A 236 12.60 -11.89 -23.02
N PRO A 237 13.53 -12.14 -22.09
CA PRO A 237 13.24 -12.14 -20.67
C PRO A 237 13.07 -10.71 -20.12
N TYR A 238 12.15 -10.56 -19.18
CA TYR A 238 11.89 -9.31 -18.46
C TYR A 238 12.17 -9.42 -16.97
N LEU A 239 12.64 -8.34 -16.37
CA LEU A 239 12.69 -8.11 -14.93
C LEU A 239 11.85 -6.88 -14.59
N PHE A 240 10.72 -7.08 -13.90
CA PHE A 240 9.93 -5.98 -13.33
C PHE A 240 10.39 -5.70 -11.90
N ASN A 241 10.93 -4.50 -11.68
CA ASN A 241 11.63 -4.12 -10.47
C ASN A 241 10.72 -3.53 -9.39
N GLY A 242 9.68 -4.27 -9.01
CA GLY A 242 8.72 -3.89 -7.95
C GLY A 242 7.69 -2.84 -8.37
N ASP A 243 6.78 -2.52 -7.45
CA ASP A 243 5.74 -1.49 -7.57
C ASP A 243 4.89 -1.65 -8.85
N PHE A 244 4.38 -2.87 -9.05
CA PHE A 244 3.50 -3.18 -10.16
C PHE A 244 2.01 -3.00 -9.81
N VAL A 245 1.69 -2.81 -8.53
CA VAL A 245 0.34 -2.52 -8.02
C VAL A 245 0.24 -1.15 -7.35
N ASP A 246 -0.97 -0.84 -6.88
CA ASP A 246 -1.38 0.42 -6.24
C ASP A 246 -1.35 1.63 -7.18
N ARG A 247 -2.04 2.70 -6.76
CA ARG A 247 -2.15 3.99 -7.47
C ARG A 247 -2.99 3.91 -8.74
N GLY A 248 -2.58 3.14 -9.74
CA GLY A 248 -3.40 2.85 -10.91
C GLY A 248 -4.54 1.90 -10.57
N SER A 249 -5.62 1.97 -11.34
CA SER A 249 -6.88 1.26 -11.07
C SER A 249 -7.04 -0.05 -11.87
N PHE A 250 -5.95 -0.51 -12.49
CA PHE A 250 -5.86 -1.79 -13.20
C PHE A 250 -4.73 -2.66 -12.64
N SER A 251 -4.52 -2.61 -11.31
CA SER A 251 -3.44 -3.32 -10.62
C SER A 251 -3.66 -4.83 -10.63
N VAL A 252 -4.92 -5.30 -10.58
CA VAL A 252 -5.26 -6.72 -10.62
C VAL A 252 -4.86 -7.33 -11.98
N GLU A 253 -5.14 -6.63 -13.07
CA GLU A 253 -4.80 -7.04 -14.44
C GLU A 253 -3.28 -7.10 -14.65
N VAL A 254 -2.54 -6.10 -14.15
CA VAL A 254 -1.07 -6.09 -14.16
C VAL A 254 -0.53 -7.28 -13.38
N ALA A 255 -0.94 -7.47 -12.13
CA ALA A 255 -0.41 -8.53 -11.26
C ALA A 255 -0.65 -9.92 -11.86
N PHE A 256 -1.86 -10.22 -12.35
CA PHE A 256 -2.14 -11.51 -12.98
C PHE A 256 -1.38 -11.71 -14.27
N THR A 257 -1.18 -10.67 -15.09
CA THR A 257 -0.41 -10.78 -16.32
C THR A 257 1.05 -11.13 -16.04
N LEU A 258 1.70 -10.44 -15.10
CA LEU A 258 3.08 -10.74 -14.69
C LEU A 258 3.21 -12.14 -14.10
N PHE A 259 2.28 -12.54 -13.24
CA PHE A 259 2.26 -13.87 -12.62
C PHE A 259 1.97 -15.00 -13.62
N ALA A 260 1.12 -14.76 -14.61
CA ALA A 260 0.84 -15.73 -15.64
C ALA A 260 2.07 -15.96 -16.54
N PHE A 261 2.79 -14.90 -16.93
CA PHE A 261 4.07 -15.06 -17.63
C PHE A 261 5.11 -15.80 -16.78
N LYS A 262 5.19 -15.49 -15.48
CA LYS A 262 6.08 -16.23 -14.55
C LYS A 262 5.74 -17.72 -14.46
N CYS A 263 4.46 -18.06 -14.46
CA CYS A 263 4.02 -19.46 -14.43
C CYS A 263 4.19 -20.17 -15.77
N MET A 264 4.03 -19.45 -16.89
CA MET A 264 4.20 -19.97 -18.25
C MET A 264 5.65 -20.36 -18.53
N SER A 265 6.59 -19.44 -18.24
CA SER A 265 8.02 -19.70 -18.35
C SER A 265 8.76 -18.95 -17.24
N PRO A 266 9.25 -19.64 -16.19
CA PRO A 266 9.92 -19.00 -15.06
C PRO A 266 11.19 -18.21 -15.43
N SER A 267 11.85 -18.54 -16.55
CA SER A 267 13.04 -17.84 -17.07
C SER A 267 12.69 -16.61 -17.92
N ALA A 268 11.46 -16.53 -18.46
CA ALA A 268 10.99 -15.40 -19.26
C ALA A 268 10.60 -14.17 -18.42
N MET A 269 10.28 -14.36 -17.13
CA MET A 269 9.78 -13.30 -16.26
C MET A 269 10.43 -13.36 -14.89
N TYR A 270 11.08 -12.27 -14.48
CA TYR A 270 11.61 -12.02 -13.16
C TYR A 270 10.83 -10.87 -12.54
N ILE A 271 10.56 -10.97 -11.24
CA ILE A 271 9.74 -9.98 -10.51
C ILE A 271 10.44 -9.74 -9.19
N ALA A 272 10.89 -8.51 -8.96
CA ALA A 272 11.40 -8.08 -7.67
C ALA A 272 10.26 -7.51 -6.83
N ARG A 273 10.44 -7.54 -5.51
CA ARG A 273 9.53 -6.89 -4.57
C ARG A 273 9.81 -5.39 -4.52
N GLY A 274 8.77 -4.58 -4.65
CA GLY A 274 8.77 -3.16 -4.32
C GLY A 274 8.14 -2.88 -2.96
N ASN A 275 8.11 -1.62 -2.54
CA ASN A 275 7.49 -1.26 -1.28
C ASN A 275 5.95 -1.34 -1.35
N HIS A 276 5.37 -1.19 -2.54
CA HIS A 276 3.94 -1.34 -2.76
C HIS A 276 3.46 -2.80 -2.75
N GLU A 277 4.35 -3.80 -2.85
CA GLU A 277 3.99 -5.20 -2.57
C GLU A 277 4.02 -5.52 -1.07
N SER A 278 3.32 -4.70 -0.29
CA SER A 278 3.15 -4.82 1.16
C SER A 278 1.74 -4.48 1.60
N LYS A 279 1.27 -5.13 2.67
CA LYS A 279 -0.09 -4.96 3.18
C LYS A 279 -0.37 -3.52 3.62
N SER A 280 0.62 -2.84 4.19
CA SER A 280 0.48 -1.46 4.66
C SER A 280 0.21 -0.51 3.49
N MET A 281 0.91 -0.66 2.37
CA MET A 281 0.71 0.15 1.17
C MET A 281 -0.62 -0.20 0.49
N ASN A 282 -0.91 -1.48 0.28
CA ASN A 282 -2.10 -1.91 -0.46
C ASN A 282 -3.41 -1.44 0.17
N LYS A 283 -3.46 -1.39 1.51
CA LYS A 283 -4.63 -0.89 2.26
C LYS A 283 -4.91 0.59 1.99
N ILE A 284 -3.87 1.36 1.72
CA ILE A 284 -3.90 2.83 1.62
C ILE A 284 -4.03 3.26 0.17
N PHE A 285 -3.32 2.60 -0.75
CA PHE A 285 -3.08 3.05 -2.12
C PHE A 285 -3.88 2.32 -3.20
N GLY A 286 -4.81 1.45 -2.82
CA GLY A 286 -5.92 1.02 -3.68
C GLY A 286 -5.95 -0.45 -4.04
N PHE A 287 -4.82 -1.16 -4.02
CA PHE A 287 -4.78 -2.56 -4.45
C PHE A 287 -5.67 -3.47 -3.58
N GLU A 288 -5.68 -3.27 -2.26
CA GLU A 288 -6.57 -4.05 -1.38
C GLU A 288 -8.04 -3.82 -1.76
N GLY A 289 -8.43 -2.57 -2.00
CA GLY A 289 -9.79 -2.22 -2.40
C GLY A 289 -10.16 -2.79 -3.78
N GLU A 290 -9.22 -2.77 -4.72
CA GLU A 290 -9.41 -3.27 -6.08
C GLU A 290 -9.59 -4.80 -6.07
N VAL A 291 -8.76 -5.52 -5.31
CA VAL A 291 -8.89 -6.98 -5.13
C VAL A 291 -10.22 -7.33 -4.48
N ARG A 292 -10.68 -6.59 -3.48
CA ARG A 292 -11.99 -6.83 -2.84
C ARG A 292 -13.15 -6.60 -3.82
N ALA A 293 -13.05 -5.57 -4.66
CA ALA A 293 -14.08 -5.23 -5.63
C ALA A 293 -14.16 -6.23 -6.80
N LYS A 294 -13.02 -6.59 -7.40
CA LYS A 294 -12.94 -7.47 -8.58
C LYS A 294 -12.96 -8.96 -8.20
N LEU A 295 -12.47 -9.32 -7.02
CA LEU A 295 -12.39 -10.70 -6.53
C LEU A 295 -13.15 -10.86 -5.20
N ASN A 296 -12.44 -11.00 -4.07
CA ASN A 296 -12.99 -11.06 -2.70
C ASN A 296 -11.86 -11.02 -1.65
N ASP A 297 -12.23 -10.99 -0.37
CA ASP A 297 -11.31 -10.94 0.79
C ASP A 297 -10.32 -12.11 0.87
N LYS A 298 -10.64 -13.28 0.33
CA LYS A 298 -9.71 -14.42 0.29
C LYS A 298 -8.49 -14.09 -0.57
N PHE A 299 -8.71 -13.43 -1.71
CA PHE A 299 -7.62 -13.06 -2.61
C PHE A 299 -6.68 -12.00 -2.03
N VAL A 300 -7.18 -11.08 -1.21
CA VAL A 300 -6.31 -10.12 -0.48
C VAL A 300 -5.24 -10.85 0.32
N LYS A 301 -5.63 -11.90 1.06
CA LYS A 301 -4.71 -12.73 1.84
C LYS A 301 -3.75 -13.52 0.94
N MET A 302 -4.27 -14.10 -0.14
CA MET A 302 -3.44 -14.86 -1.10
C MET A 302 -2.38 -13.98 -1.78
N PHE A 303 -2.74 -12.77 -2.20
CA PHE A 303 -1.78 -11.81 -2.77
C PHE A 303 -0.71 -11.43 -1.75
N ALA A 304 -1.08 -11.10 -0.51
CA ALA A 304 -0.12 -10.76 0.54
C ALA A 304 0.89 -11.92 0.79
N GLU A 305 0.42 -13.17 0.80
CA GLU A 305 1.30 -14.34 0.92
C GLU A 305 2.24 -14.52 -0.29
N VAL A 306 1.75 -14.25 -1.50
CA VAL A 306 2.59 -14.28 -2.73
C VAL A 306 3.62 -13.16 -2.71
N PHE A 307 3.23 -11.94 -2.32
CA PHE A 307 4.13 -10.79 -2.22
C PHE A 307 5.26 -11.02 -1.21
N ASN A 308 4.97 -11.69 -0.09
CA ASN A 308 5.99 -12.10 0.87
C ASN A 308 7.00 -13.13 0.30
N CYS A 309 6.71 -13.77 -0.83
CA CYS A 309 7.64 -14.70 -1.49
C CYS A 309 8.53 -14.03 -2.56
N LEU A 310 8.22 -12.79 -2.99
CA LEU A 310 8.97 -12.09 -4.04
C LEU A 310 10.42 -11.86 -3.64
N PRO A 311 11.42 -12.19 -4.51
CA PRO A 311 12.81 -11.82 -4.29
C PRO A 311 13.01 -10.32 -4.09
N LEU A 312 14.01 -9.94 -3.31
CA LEU A 312 14.28 -8.54 -2.95
C LEU A 312 15.23 -7.84 -3.93
N ALA A 313 16.09 -8.61 -4.58
CA ALA A 313 17.08 -8.08 -5.53
C ALA A 313 17.46 -9.13 -6.58
N HIS A 314 18.03 -8.65 -7.68
CA HIS A 314 18.56 -9.48 -8.75
C HIS A 314 19.97 -9.04 -9.11
N VAL A 315 20.79 -9.97 -9.61
CA VAL A 315 22.12 -9.67 -10.12
C VAL A 315 22.25 -10.26 -11.52
N ILE A 316 22.45 -9.41 -12.52
CA ILE A 316 22.61 -9.82 -13.93
C ILE A 316 24.11 -10.02 -14.21
N ASN A 317 24.48 -11.21 -14.65
CA ASN A 317 25.84 -11.62 -15.02
C ASN A 317 26.91 -11.27 -13.98
N LYS A 318 26.54 -11.25 -12.69
CA LYS A 318 27.42 -10.83 -11.57
C LYS A 318 27.96 -9.40 -11.69
N LYS A 319 27.35 -8.56 -12.52
CA LYS A 319 27.82 -7.19 -12.81
C LYS A 319 26.80 -6.11 -12.50
N VAL A 320 25.53 -6.32 -12.82
CA VAL A 320 24.47 -5.31 -12.62
C VAL A 320 23.59 -5.74 -11.45
N PHE A 321 23.56 -4.95 -10.37
CA PHE A 321 22.68 -5.18 -9.23
C PHE A 321 21.38 -4.40 -9.41
N VAL A 322 20.25 -5.10 -9.36
CA VAL A 322 18.91 -4.54 -9.57
C VAL A 322 18.10 -4.65 -8.29
N VAL A 323 17.58 -3.53 -7.81
CA VAL A 323 16.82 -3.42 -6.56
C VAL A 323 15.74 -2.35 -6.70
N HIS A 324 14.57 -2.51 -6.10
CA HIS A 324 13.50 -1.51 -6.22
C HIS A 324 13.88 -0.17 -5.55
N GLY A 325 14.13 -0.24 -4.24
CA GLY A 325 14.61 0.84 -3.38
C GLY A 325 16.08 1.15 -3.69
N GLY A 326 17.00 0.80 -2.81
CA GLY A 326 18.39 1.19 -3.05
C GLY A 326 19.37 0.45 -2.17
N LEU A 327 20.38 1.17 -1.70
CA LEU A 327 21.46 0.64 -0.89
C LEU A 327 21.17 0.80 0.61
N PHE A 328 22.17 0.52 1.44
CA PHE A 328 22.00 0.23 2.85
C PHE A 328 22.41 1.39 3.76
N SER A 329 21.78 1.43 4.93
CA SER A 329 22.07 2.37 6.02
C SER A 329 23.46 2.14 6.63
N VAL A 330 24.02 0.94 6.45
CA VAL A 330 25.35 0.53 6.91
C VAL A 330 26.26 0.15 5.74
N ASP A 331 27.57 0.28 5.95
CA ASP A 331 28.57 -0.12 4.98
C ASP A 331 28.97 -1.61 5.13
N GLY A 332 29.62 -2.17 4.11
CA GLY A 332 30.15 -3.54 4.15
C GLY A 332 29.12 -4.64 3.83
N VAL A 333 27.90 -4.28 3.43
CA VAL A 333 26.87 -5.26 3.06
C VAL A 333 27.30 -6.05 1.82
N LYS A 334 27.27 -7.37 1.93
CA LYS A 334 27.64 -8.31 0.86
C LYS A 334 26.42 -8.97 0.23
N LEU A 335 26.54 -9.39 -1.04
CA LEU A 335 25.47 -10.12 -1.74
C LEU A 335 25.02 -11.39 -1.01
N SER A 336 25.92 -12.06 -0.28
CA SER A 336 25.60 -13.23 0.55
C SER A 336 24.61 -12.90 1.67
N GLN A 337 24.77 -11.73 2.31
CA GLN A 337 23.84 -11.28 3.36
C GLN A 337 22.46 -11.04 2.78
N ILE A 338 22.36 -10.39 1.60
CA ILE A 338 21.08 -10.18 0.90
C ILE A 338 20.42 -11.53 0.57
N ARG A 339 21.20 -12.51 0.09
CA ARG A 339 20.72 -13.85 -0.23
C ARG A 339 20.15 -14.59 0.99
N SER A 340 20.69 -14.32 2.18
CA SER A 340 20.27 -14.93 3.45
C SER A 340 19.07 -14.28 4.15
N ILE A 341 18.58 -13.13 3.65
CA ILE A 341 17.42 -12.44 4.26
C ILE A 341 16.20 -13.36 4.24
N ASN A 342 15.59 -13.61 5.41
CA ASN A 342 14.28 -14.26 5.48
C ASN A 342 13.19 -13.26 5.10
N ARG A 343 12.82 -13.26 3.82
CA ARG A 343 11.88 -12.28 3.23
C ARG A 343 10.40 -12.62 3.39
N PHE A 344 10.07 -13.78 3.96
CA PHE A 344 8.69 -14.31 4.05
C PHE A 344 7.83 -13.62 5.12
N CYS A 345 7.90 -12.29 5.16
CA CYS A 345 7.20 -11.42 6.10
C CYS A 345 6.85 -10.08 5.43
N GLU A 346 6.03 -9.29 6.11
CA GLU A 346 5.91 -7.87 5.76
C GLU A 346 7.26 -7.17 5.99
N PRO A 347 7.61 -6.15 5.18
CA PRO A 347 8.85 -5.41 5.37
C PRO A 347 8.92 -4.85 6.80
N PRO A 348 10.03 -5.07 7.52
CA PRO A 348 10.25 -4.44 8.82
C PRO A 348 10.39 -2.92 8.67
N ASP A 349 10.34 -2.24 9.81
CA ASP A 349 10.51 -0.79 9.89
C ASP A 349 11.98 -0.34 9.78
N GLU A 350 12.92 -1.29 9.85
CA GLU A 350 14.38 -1.07 9.79
C GLU A 350 15.11 -2.31 9.25
N GLY A 351 16.39 -2.14 8.90
CA GLY A 351 17.28 -3.22 8.48
C GLY A 351 17.34 -3.42 6.96
N LEU A 352 18.12 -4.42 6.52
CA LEU A 352 18.49 -4.58 5.10
C LEU A 352 17.27 -4.74 4.18
N MET A 353 16.23 -5.45 4.61
CA MET A 353 15.01 -5.61 3.82
C MET A 353 14.26 -4.29 3.66
N HIS A 354 14.24 -3.43 4.69
CA HIS A 354 13.64 -2.11 4.61
C HIS A 354 14.43 -1.23 3.62
N ASP A 355 15.75 -1.19 3.78
CA ASP A 355 16.66 -0.37 2.96
C ASP A 355 16.56 -0.69 1.46
N LEU A 356 16.48 -1.99 1.11
CA LEU A 356 16.29 -2.47 -0.26
C LEU A 356 14.98 -2.00 -0.90
N LEU A 357 13.94 -1.71 -0.11
CA LEU A 357 12.63 -1.34 -0.62
C LEU A 357 12.36 0.17 -0.57
N TRP A 358 13.03 0.92 0.30
CA TRP A 358 12.64 2.30 0.63
C TRP A 358 13.71 3.39 0.49
N SER A 359 15.00 3.03 0.44
CA SER A 359 16.06 4.04 0.38
C SER A 359 16.09 4.77 -0.97
N ASP A 360 16.58 6.00 -1.00
CA ASP A 360 16.74 6.80 -2.23
C ASP A 360 18.18 7.29 -2.41
N PRO A 361 18.65 7.53 -3.65
CA PRO A 361 19.92 8.21 -3.87
C PRO A 361 19.83 9.72 -3.57
N GLN A 362 20.95 10.32 -3.15
CA GLN A 362 21.13 11.77 -3.03
C GLN A 362 22.39 12.24 -3.76
N PRO A 363 22.43 13.48 -4.29
CA PRO A 363 23.58 13.98 -5.01
C PRO A 363 24.81 14.21 -4.13
N LEU A 364 24.63 14.48 -2.83
CA LEU A 364 25.73 14.74 -1.91
C LEU A 364 26.30 13.43 -1.34
N PRO A 365 27.61 13.33 -1.10
CA PRO A 365 28.20 12.19 -0.41
C PRO A 365 27.62 11.97 1.00
N GLY A 366 27.73 10.74 1.50
CA GLY A 366 27.29 10.31 2.82
C GLY A 366 25.85 9.80 2.84
N ARG A 367 25.23 9.85 4.02
CA ARG A 367 23.83 9.46 4.23
C ARG A 367 23.06 10.64 4.82
N GLY A 368 21.85 10.85 4.33
CA GLY A 368 20.98 11.96 4.75
C GLY A 368 19.55 11.51 5.07
N PRO A 369 18.73 12.37 5.68
CA PRO A 369 17.34 12.05 5.96
C PRO A 369 16.52 11.95 4.66
N SER A 370 15.62 10.96 4.58
CA SER A 370 14.71 10.85 3.43
C SER A 370 13.47 11.75 3.60
N LYS A 371 12.95 12.23 2.48
CA LYS A 371 11.66 12.93 2.42
C LYS A 371 10.48 11.98 2.66
N ARG A 372 10.69 10.66 2.65
CA ARG A 372 9.64 9.64 2.83
C ARG A 372 9.29 9.37 4.29
N GLY A 373 10.08 9.92 5.23
CA GLY A 373 9.84 9.82 6.66
C GLY A 373 11.09 9.44 7.43
N ASN A 374 10.99 9.49 8.76
CA ASN A 374 12.13 9.37 9.68
C ASN A 374 12.81 7.99 9.68
N ARG A 375 12.21 6.99 9.02
CA ARG A 375 12.73 5.61 8.93
C ARG A 375 13.44 5.32 7.61
N CYS A 376 13.30 6.22 6.63
CA CYS A 376 13.98 6.10 5.36
C CYS A 376 15.16 7.09 5.34
N PHE A 377 16.21 6.75 4.60
CA PHE A 377 17.38 7.60 4.42
C PHE A 377 17.72 7.71 2.93
N CYS A 378 18.53 8.71 2.62
CA CYS A 378 19.13 8.89 1.31
C CYS A 378 20.62 8.50 1.37
N PHE A 379 21.16 7.93 0.29
CA PHE A 379 22.57 7.54 0.19
C PHE A 379 23.27 8.23 -0.97
N GLY A 380 24.51 8.66 -0.75
CA GLY A 380 25.33 9.36 -1.71
C GLY A 380 26.09 8.46 -2.68
N GLU A 381 26.84 9.12 -3.55
CA GLU A 381 27.71 8.50 -4.55
C GLU A 381 28.79 7.60 -3.92
N ASP A 382 29.37 8.03 -2.80
CA ASP A 382 30.42 7.30 -2.07
C ASP A 382 29.93 5.94 -1.56
N VAL A 383 28.68 5.87 -1.09
CA VAL A 383 28.05 4.61 -0.64
C VAL A 383 27.89 3.66 -1.83
N THR A 384 27.49 4.19 -2.99
CA THR A 384 27.31 3.41 -4.22
C THR A 384 28.63 2.87 -4.73
N LYS A 385 29.65 3.72 -4.85
CA LYS A 385 30.99 3.33 -5.31
C LYS A 385 31.61 2.28 -4.38
N ARG A 386 31.46 2.43 -3.06
CA ARG A 386 31.94 1.43 -2.08
C ARG A 386 31.22 0.10 -2.22
N PHE A 387 29.88 0.09 -2.26
CA PHE A 387 29.12 -1.16 -2.39
C PHE A 387 29.46 -1.93 -3.67
N LEU A 388 29.58 -1.22 -4.80
CA LEU A 388 29.93 -1.81 -6.09
C LEU A 388 31.35 -2.43 -6.05
N LYS A 389 32.33 -1.69 -5.55
CA LYS A 389 33.71 -2.17 -5.40
C LYS A 389 33.78 -3.41 -4.50
N ASP A 390 33.09 -3.37 -3.37
CA ASP A 390 33.10 -4.41 -2.35
C ASP A 390 32.47 -5.74 -2.79
N ASN A 391 31.64 -5.71 -3.83
CA ASN A 391 30.90 -6.86 -4.35
C ASN A 391 31.27 -7.18 -5.82
N ASN A 392 32.29 -6.53 -6.37
CA ASN A 392 32.75 -6.69 -7.77
C ASN A 392 31.65 -6.44 -8.82
N LEU A 393 30.80 -5.43 -8.57
CA LEU A 393 29.71 -5.01 -9.44
C LEU A 393 30.09 -3.73 -10.21
N ASP A 394 29.44 -3.51 -11.34
CA ASP A 394 29.74 -2.39 -12.24
C ASP A 394 28.66 -1.28 -12.16
N LEU A 395 27.40 -1.66 -11.91
CA LEU A 395 26.22 -0.78 -11.98
C LEU A 395 25.13 -1.18 -10.99
N VAL A 396 24.47 -0.19 -10.37
CA VAL A 396 23.19 -0.35 -9.66
C VAL A 396 22.04 0.16 -10.53
N VAL A 397 21.01 -0.64 -10.74
CA VAL A 397 19.75 -0.23 -11.37
C VAL A 397 18.65 -0.24 -10.30
N ARG A 398 17.92 0.86 -10.19
CA ARG A 398 16.82 1.00 -9.23
C ARG A 398 15.59 1.69 -9.80
N SER A 399 14.50 1.76 -9.03
CA SER A 399 13.24 2.34 -9.50
C SER A 399 12.62 3.29 -8.46
N HIS A 400 11.40 3.07 -7.93
CA HIS A 400 10.81 3.70 -6.73
C HIS A 400 10.57 5.23 -6.76
N LYS A 401 11.14 5.95 -7.74
CA LYS A 401 11.03 7.39 -7.89
C LYS A 401 10.68 7.73 -9.33
N SER A 402 9.54 8.39 -9.51
CA SER A 402 9.12 8.91 -10.81
C SER A 402 10.13 9.92 -11.35
N MET A 403 10.55 9.70 -12.59
CA MET A 403 11.52 10.53 -13.31
C MET A 403 10.86 11.14 -14.54
N HIS A 404 11.08 12.43 -14.79
CA HIS A 404 10.43 13.14 -15.91
C HIS A 404 10.71 12.49 -17.28
N LYS A 405 11.94 12.02 -17.52
CA LYS A 405 12.35 11.32 -18.74
C LYS A 405 12.11 9.80 -18.70
N GLY A 406 11.50 9.28 -17.63
CA GLY A 406 11.39 7.84 -17.35
C GLY A 406 12.65 7.21 -16.76
N TYR A 407 13.79 7.90 -16.81
CA TYR A 407 15.03 7.46 -16.17
C TYR A 407 15.88 8.64 -15.68
N GLU A 408 16.86 8.36 -14.82
CA GLU A 408 17.90 9.28 -14.41
C GLU A 408 19.22 8.52 -14.17
N ILE A 409 20.33 9.01 -14.71
CA ILE A 409 21.67 8.48 -14.45
C ILE A 409 22.32 9.34 -13.37
N GLN A 410 22.71 8.70 -12.26
CA GLN A 410 23.18 9.34 -11.03
C GLN A 410 24.49 8.71 -10.57
N HIS A 411 25.15 9.35 -9.61
CA HIS A 411 26.37 8.84 -8.95
C HIS A 411 27.47 8.49 -9.96
N ASP A 412 27.78 9.43 -10.87
CA ASP A 412 28.86 9.27 -11.86
C ASP A 412 28.67 8.03 -12.77
N GLY A 413 27.42 7.80 -13.20
CA GLY A 413 27.06 6.68 -14.07
C GLY A 413 26.96 5.32 -13.37
N LYS A 414 27.16 5.27 -12.05
CA LYS A 414 27.13 4.02 -11.25
C LYS A 414 25.74 3.65 -10.73
N LEU A 415 24.77 4.56 -10.83
CA LEU A 415 23.38 4.31 -10.46
C LEU A 415 22.45 4.79 -11.57
N ILE A 416 21.50 3.94 -11.97
CA ILE A 416 20.43 4.32 -12.90
C ILE A 416 19.09 4.10 -12.22
N THR A 417 18.28 5.15 -12.16
CA THR A 417 16.86 5.01 -11.81
C THR A 417 16.06 4.82 -13.09
N VAL A 418 15.23 3.78 -13.17
CA VAL A 418 14.28 3.51 -14.26
C VAL A 418 12.86 3.43 -13.72
N PHE A 419 11.92 4.05 -14.42
CA PHE A 419 10.51 4.15 -14.05
C PHE A 419 9.63 3.90 -15.28
N SER A 420 8.70 2.95 -15.19
CA SER A 420 7.96 2.42 -16.36
C SER A 420 6.47 2.77 -16.36
N ALA A 421 6.04 3.71 -15.51
CA ALA A 421 4.68 4.26 -15.49
C ALA A 421 4.66 5.66 -16.15
N PRO A 422 4.43 5.77 -17.48
CA PRO A 422 4.33 7.07 -18.14
C PRO A 422 3.07 7.82 -17.68
N ASN A 423 3.09 9.15 -17.76
CA ASN A 423 2.02 10.03 -17.26
C ASN A 423 1.45 9.59 -15.90
N TYR A 424 2.34 9.32 -14.94
CA TYR A 424 1.99 8.65 -13.70
C TYR A 424 0.78 9.30 -12.98
N CYS A 425 -0.20 8.46 -12.63
CA CYS A 425 -1.49 8.87 -12.05
C CYS A 425 -2.25 9.93 -12.87
N ASP A 426 -2.14 9.89 -14.19
CA ASP A 426 -2.80 10.76 -15.18
C ASP A 426 -2.54 12.26 -15.00
N LYS A 427 -1.51 12.63 -14.22
CA LYS A 427 -1.24 14.02 -13.82
C LYS A 427 0.21 14.45 -14.00
N LYS A 428 1.17 13.51 -14.00
CA LYS A 428 2.59 13.85 -13.93
C LYS A 428 3.21 14.24 -15.27
N GLY A 429 2.66 13.76 -16.39
CA GLY A 429 3.22 14.03 -17.72
C GLY A 429 4.66 13.54 -17.93
N ASN A 430 5.15 12.61 -17.09
CA ASN A 430 6.46 12.01 -17.27
C ASN A 430 6.45 10.96 -18.39
N LYS A 431 7.61 10.69 -18.99
CA LYS A 431 7.80 9.52 -19.85
C LYS A 431 8.00 8.26 -19.00
N GLY A 432 7.74 7.11 -19.58
CA GLY A 432 8.17 5.81 -19.07
C GLY A 432 9.48 5.40 -19.73
N ALA A 433 10.25 4.51 -19.11
CA ALA A 433 11.42 3.91 -19.72
C ALA A 433 11.59 2.45 -19.29
N PHE A 434 12.31 1.68 -20.10
CA PHE A 434 12.86 0.37 -19.75
C PHE A 434 14.30 0.28 -20.26
N ILE A 435 15.10 -0.61 -19.66
CA ILE A 435 16.52 -0.76 -20.00
C ILE A 435 16.77 -2.15 -20.58
N ARG A 436 17.38 -2.24 -21.75
CA ARG A 436 17.88 -3.50 -22.31
C ARG A 436 19.35 -3.66 -21.97
N PHE A 437 19.70 -4.83 -21.45
CA PHE A 437 21.07 -5.25 -21.22
C PHE A 437 21.38 -6.45 -22.12
N GLU A 438 22.37 -6.31 -23.00
CA GLU A 438 22.83 -7.37 -23.89
C GLU A 438 24.22 -7.85 -23.47
N ALA A 439 24.41 -9.17 -23.39
CA ALA A 439 25.71 -9.74 -23.05
C ALA A 439 26.59 -9.87 -24.30
N PRO A 440 27.92 -9.63 -24.19
CA PRO A 440 28.69 -9.56 -22.94
C PRO A 440 28.82 -8.16 -22.34
N ASP A 441 28.57 -7.11 -23.13
CA ASP A 441 28.88 -5.72 -22.76
C ASP A 441 28.05 -5.19 -21.57
N LEU A 442 26.80 -5.63 -21.44
CA LEU A 442 25.83 -5.18 -20.43
C LEU A 442 25.74 -3.65 -20.32
N LYS A 443 25.93 -2.94 -21.44
CA LYS A 443 25.71 -1.51 -21.51
C LYS A 443 24.20 -1.23 -21.43
N PRO A 444 23.75 -0.29 -20.59
CA PRO A 444 22.35 0.02 -20.45
C PRO A 444 21.83 0.74 -21.70
N ASN A 445 21.06 0.03 -22.53
CA ASN A 445 20.32 0.64 -23.64
C ASN A 445 18.94 1.08 -23.13
N ILE A 446 18.77 2.38 -22.88
CA ILE A 446 17.56 2.94 -22.26
C ILE A 446 16.60 3.38 -23.36
N ILE A 447 15.38 2.83 -23.35
CA ILE A 447 14.33 3.14 -24.31
C ILE A 447 13.19 3.83 -23.55
N THR A 448 12.78 5.00 -24.03
CA THR A 448 11.69 5.80 -23.44
C THR A 448 10.41 5.67 -24.25
N PHE A 449 9.26 5.73 -23.59
CA PHE A 449 7.94 5.66 -24.20
C PHE A 449 6.95 6.59 -23.49
N GLU A 450 5.82 6.86 -24.15
CA GLU A 450 4.76 7.74 -23.65
C GLU A 450 3.53 6.94 -23.25
N ALA A 451 2.61 7.58 -22.52
CA ALA A 451 1.40 6.95 -22.04
C ALA A 451 0.42 6.68 -23.17
N VAL A 452 -0.33 5.58 -23.07
CA VAL A 452 -1.39 5.25 -24.03
C VAL A 452 -2.78 5.47 -23.40
N PRO A 453 -3.83 5.65 -24.22
CA PRO A 453 -5.19 5.77 -23.72
C PRO A 453 -5.62 4.52 -22.93
N HIS A 454 -6.37 4.75 -21.85
CA HIS A 454 -7.01 3.71 -21.05
C HIS A 454 -8.48 4.10 -20.77
N PRO A 455 -9.34 3.16 -20.34
CA PRO A 455 -10.71 3.45 -19.94
C PRO A 455 -10.79 4.51 -18.84
N ASP A 456 -11.92 5.21 -18.77
CA ASP A 456 -12.18 6.27 -17.79
C ASP A 456 -12.43 5.71 -16.38
N VAL A 457 -11.37 5.18 -15.78
CA VAL A 457 -11.29 4.78 -14.38
C VAL A 457 -10.17 5.57 -13.74
N LYS A 458 -10.54 6.53 -12.91
CA LYS A 458 -9.57 7.44 -12.28
C LYS A 458 -8.52 6.67 -11.47
N PRO A 459 -7.28 7.16 -11.37
CA PRO A 459 -6.29 6.66 -10.41
C PRO A 459 -6.86 6.70 -9.00
N MET A 460 -6.45 5.75 -8.15
CA MET A 460 -6.88 5.63 -6.75
C MET A 460 -8.40 5.41 -6.60
N ALA A 461 -9.10 4.95 -7.65
CA ALA A 461 -10.55 4.70 -7.62
C ALA A 461 -10.99 3.57 -6.68
N TYR A 462 -10.04 2.81 -6.13
CA TYR A 462 -10.25 1.78 -5.10
C TYR A 462 -9.53 2.08 -3.78
N ALA A 463 -8.81 3.20 -3.69
CA ALA A 463 -8.14 3.62 -2.47
C ALA A 463 -9.12 4.12 -1.41
N ASN A 464 -8.66 4.14 -0.16
CA ASN A 464 -9.45 4.53 1.00
C ASN A 464 -9.99 5.98 0.85
N ASN A 465 -11.27 6.19 1.17
CA ASN A 465 -11.99 7.43 0.85
C ASN A 465 -11.33 8.69 1.42
N PHE A 466 -10.71 8.59 2.59
CA PHE A 466 -10.00 9.72 3.21
C PHE A 466 -8.80 10.19 2.37
N ASN A 467 -8.10 9.27 1.69
CA ASN A 467 -6.92 9.60 0.91
C ASN A 467 -7.26 10.13 -0.48
N ARG A 468 -8.46 9.83 -1.01
CA ARG A 468 -8.94 10.40 -2.28
C ARG A 468 -9.12 11.91 -2.23
N LEU A 469 -9.30 12.47 -1.04
CA LEU A 469 -9.42 13.91 -0.83
C LEU A 469 -8.09 14.67 -1.09
N PHE A 470 -6.96 13.96 -1.15
CA PHE A 470 -5.62 14.52 -1.28
C PHE A 470 -4.86 14.02 -2.51
N SER A 471 -5.49 13.18 -3.35
CA SER A 471 -4.86 12.50 -4.50
C SER A 471 -5.04 13.21 -5.83
#